data_AF-A0A971XJL1-F1
#
_entry.id   AF-A0A971XJL1-F1
#
_cell.length_a   1.000
_cell.length_b   1.000
_cell.length_c   1.000
_cell.angle_alpha   90.00
_cell.angle_beta   90.00
_cell.angle_gamma   90.00
#
_symmetry.space_group_name_H-M   'P 1'
#
loop_
_entity.id
_entity.type
_entity.pdbx_description
1 polymer ?
#
loop_
_entity_poly.entity_id
_entity_poly.type
_entity_poly.pdbx_seq_one_letter_code
_entity_poly.pdbx_strand_id
1 'polypeptide(L)'
;MRQKLILLFAATLITVAAKPTTIQKERTDMTSKTTITILQTADIHGQLDKHQELFVEKGEVVFKERGGLSVIKTIFEEERAKNPGRTIVVDGGDLIQGSGYAAASEGKIFSDIVREMNYDLVMPGNWEVVYGKEIMLEVMKRYNTAIIAQNMRHEADGKNLFPPYWIREIDGIKVGFIGINDPDIPFRQAPSYSRGILFNGVDRKVEETIEKVKFGEKADIVILLTHIGLAKQVDLANNPISRHVDYILGNDTHERIRKPIQGRYARVMEPGAFGSFVGKLTLHFENGQLISDEYDLIEVDPVKYPKDKALQSLIDKKKAAYEEELEKVVGYTSEPIYRYLVVENAMDNMITDAMRWKTGVDISFSNGFRFGNPIVPQNGAPAPITRNDIWNMLPIDDYVKTGEVTGEQLQEWLEKEAHNVFAQNPTERFGGWFVRFSGMEVRLNSSSERGSRIESVVINGEPLDLNRSYTISACTREGDPEDMLCRMKNVKNVASKSYTMHDAVIDYLRAFSPVAPRLDGRAVATDLGPFNFSTLPGTDYQFR
;
A
#
# COMPACT_ATOMS: atom_id res chain seq x y z
N MET A 1 69.34 -51.03 -55.06
CA MET A 1 68.24 -51.74 -54.37
C MET A 1 67.16 -50.74 -53.98
N ARG A 2 65.97 -50.89 -54.58
CA ARG A 2 64.65 -50.25 -54.31
C ARG A 2 64.63 -48.95 -53.48
N GLN A 3 64.61 -47.79 -54.15
CA GLN A 3 64.09 -46.53 -53.62
C GLN A 3 62.59 -46.42 -53.91
N LYS A 4 61.80 -46.07 -52.88
CA LYS A 4 60.34 -45.88 -52.94
C LYS A 4 60.01 -44.52 -53.55
N LEU A 5 59.04 -44.54 -54.46
CA LEU A 5 58.37 -43.38 -55.05
C LEU A 5 57.33 -42.85 -54.05
N ILE A 6 57.38 -41.58 -53.69
CA ILE A 6 56.30 -40.86 -53.01
C ILE A 6 55.96 -39.65 -53.87
N LEU A 7 54.76 -39.64 -54.47
CA LEU A 7 54.15 -38.47 -55.06
C LEU A 7 53.62 -37.56 -53.94
N LEU A 8 54.00 -36.28 -53.95
CA LEU A 8 53.27 -35.22 -53.26
C LEU A 8 52.56 -34.34 -54.30
N PHE A 9 51.23 -34.34 -54.25
CA PHE A 9 50.38 -33.36 -54.93
C PHE A 9 50.37 -32.06 -54.11
N ALA A 10 50.76 -30.94 -54.73
CA ALA A 10 50.59 -29.62 -54.15
C ALA A 10 49.15 -29.13 -54.41
N ALA A 11 48.35 -29.01 -53.35
CA ALA A 11 47.04 -28.37 -53.39
C ALA A 11 47.17 -26.96 -52.80
N THR A 12 47.02 -25.94 -53.65
CA THR A 12 47.02 -24.53 -53.26
C THR A 12 45.66 -24.20 -52.63
N LEU A 13 45.58 -24.13 -51.30
CA LEU A 13 44.42 -23.59 -50.59
C LEU A 13 44.42 -22.06 -50.70
N ILE A 14 43.43 -21.51 -51.42
CA ILE A 14 43.08 -20.09 -51.36
C ILE A 14 42.15 -19.91 -50.17
N THR A 15 42.63 -19.26 -49.11
CA THR A 15 41.81 -18.85 -47.96
C THR A 15 41.09 -17.55 -48.29
N VAL A 16 39.79 -17.64 -48.62
CA VAL A 16 38.89 -16.48 -48.63
C VAL A 16 38.46 -16.21 -47.19
N ALA A 17 38.98 -15.14 -46.59
CA ALA A 17 38.52 -14.66 -45.30
C ALA A 17 37.12 -14.04 -45.45
N ALA A 18 36.07 -14.82 -45.18
CA ALA A 18 34.72 -14.30 -45.03
C ALA A 18 34.63 -13.51 -43.71
N LYS A 19 34.54 -12.18 -43.81
CA LYS A 19 34.16 -11.35 -42.66
C LYS A 19 32.72 -11.70 -42.26
N PRO A 20 32.43 -11.98 -40.98
CA PRO A 20 31.05 -12.12 -40.54
C PRO A 20 30.36 -10.77 -40.74
N THR A 21 29.36 -10.74 -41.62
CA THR A 21 28.50 -9.58 -41.81
C THR A 21 27.58 -9.50 -40.61
N THR A 22 27.93 -8.69 -39.63
CA THR A 22 27.02 -8.30 -38.55
C THR A 22 25.89 -7.53 -39.21
N ILE A 23 24.73 -8.17 -39.39
CA ILE A 23 23.49 -7.46 -39.68
C ILE A 23 23.13 -6.73 -38.38
N GLN A 24 23.68 -5.52 -38.21
CA GLN A 24 23.02 -4.53 -37.37
C GLN A 24 21.67 -4.28 -38.02
N LYS A 25 20.62 -4.78 -37.40
CA LYS A 25 19.26 -4.34 -37.70
C LYS A 25 19.24 -2.86 -37.30
N GLU A 26 19.53 -1.98 -38.27
CA GLU A 26 19.34 -0.54 -38.11
C GLU A 26 17.93 -0.34 -37.55
N ARG A 27 17.82 0.38 -36.42
CA ARG A 27 16.53 0.88 -35.93
C ARG A 27 15.92 1.61 -37.13
N THR A 28 14.86 1.06 -37.71
CA THR A 28 14.11 1.72 -38.78
C THR A 28 13.82 3.13 -38.32
N ASP A 29 14.19 4.07 -39.18
CA ASP A 29 14.03 5.51 -39.06
C ASP A 29 12.65 5.83 -38.47
N MET A 30 12.58 6.00 -37.15
CA MET A 30 11.32 6.27 -36.47
C MET A 30 10.97 7.72 -36.79
N THR A 31 10.18 7.93 -37.83
CA THR A 31 9.53 9.20 -38.17
C THR A 31 8.12 9.28 -37.56
N SER A 32 7.81 8.38 -36.62
CA SER A 32 6.47 8.20 -36.05
C SER A 32 6.37 8.80 -34.66
N LYS A 33 5.28 9.57 -34.45
CA LYS A 33 4.82 9.94 -33.11
C LYS A 33 4.18 8.72 -32.45
N THR A 34 4.58 8.44 -31.21
CA THR A 34 4.04 7.34 -30.41
C THR A 34 3.55 7.89 -29.08
N THR A 35 2.39 7.43 -28.62
CA THR A 35 1.89 7.75 -27.28
C THR A 35 1.71 6.45 -26.50
N ILE A 36 2.31 6.37 -25.31
CA ILE A 36 2.16 5.23 -24.39
C ILE A 36 1.38 5.71 -23.17
N THR A 37 0.38 4.95 -22.77
CA THR A 37 -0.41 5.22 -21.57
C THR A 37 -0.08 4.18 -20.50
N ILE A 38 0.15 4.62 -19.27
CA ILE A 38 0.36 3.76 -18.11
C ILE A 38 -0.74 4.07 -17.10
N LEU A 39 -1.55 3.07 -16.77
CA LEU A 39 -2.57 3.15 -15.74
C LEU A 39 -2.06 2.46 -14.48
N GLN A 40 -2.23 3.09 -13.32
CA GLN A 40 -1.80 2.59 -12.02
C GLN A 40 -3.00 2.50 -11.08
N THR A 41 -3.20 1.32 -10.49
CA THR A 41 -3.93 1.14 -9.24
C THR A 41 -2.96 0.72 -8.13
N ALA A 42 -3.39 0.85 -6.90
CA ALA A 42 -2.65 0.43 -5.71
C ALA A 42 -3.59 0.39 -4.51
N ASP A 43 -3.16 -0.29 -3.44
CA ASP A 43 -3.76 -0.17 -2.13
C ASP A 43 -5.28 -0.41 -2.18
N ILE A 44 -5.71 -1.35 -3.03
CA ILE A 44 -7.12 -1.68 -3.24
C ILE A 44 -7.74 -2.21 -1.94
N HIS A 45 -6.93 -2.81 -1.07
CA HIS A 45 -7.30 -3.24 0.27
C HIS A 45 -8.60 -4.06 0.27
N GLY A 46 -8.67 -5.04 -0.63
CA GLY A 46 -9.75 -6.02 -0.62
C GLY A 46 -11.10 -5.47 -1.08
N GLN A 47 -11.16 -4.22 -1.54
CA GLN A 47 -12.41 -3.56 -1.90
C GLN A 47 -12.87 -4.00 -3.29
N LEU A 48 -13.96 -4.78 -3.31
CA LEU A 48 -14.55 -5.33 -4.54
C LEU A 48 -15.60 -4.38 -5.15
N ASP A 49 -16.36 -3.74 -4.28
CA ASP A 49 -17.54 -2.95 -4.62
C ASP A 49 -17.26 -1.44 -4.49
N LYS A 50 -18.25 -0.64 -4.86
CA LYS A 50 -18.24 0.80 -4.63
C LYS A 50 -18.48 1.11 -3.15
N HIS A 51 -17.90 2.20 -2.67
CA HIS A 51 -17.97 2.63 -1.27
C HIS A 51 -18.02 4.15 -1.16
N GLN A 52 -18.36 4.67 0.03
CA GLN A 52 -18.19 6.09 0.31
C GLN A 52 -16.71 6.40 0.47
N GLU A 53 -16.22 7.42 -0.23
CA GLU A 53 -14.85 7.92 -0.17
C GLU A 53 -14.85 9.37 0.32
N LEU A 54 -13.84 9.73 1.12
CA LEU A 54 -13.70 11.06 1.69
C LEU A 54 -13.01 12.00 0.70
N PHE A 55 -13.55 13.19 0.51
CA PHE A 55 -12.95 14.30 -0.23
C PHE A 55 -12.92 15.56 0.62
N VAL A 56 -12.03 16.48 0.26
CA VAL A 56 -11.99 17.82 0.86
C VAL A 56 -12.36 18.86 -0.19
N GLU A 57 -13.55 19.44 -0.04
CA GLU A 57 -14.07 20.46 -0.96
C GLU A 57 -14.30 21.77 -0.23
N LYS A 58 -13.64 22.83 -0.71
CA LYS A 58 -13.73 24.18 -0.12
C LYS A 58 -13.42 24.22 1.38
N GLY A 59 -12.55 23.31 1.85
CA GLY A 59 -12.15 23.20 3.26
C GLY A 59 -13.05 22.30 4.10
N GLU A 60 -14.11 21.74 3.53
CA GLU A 60 -15.07 20.87 4.21
C GLU A 60 -14.88 19.41 3.81
N VAL A 61 -15.10 18.50 4.76
CA VAL A 61 -15.15 17.06 4.50
C VAL A 61 -16.46 16.73 3.80
N VAL A 62 -16.37 16.09 2.64
CA VAL A 62 -17.53 15.57 1.90
C VAL A 62 -17.31 14.11 1.54
N PHE A 63 -18.39 13.35 1.38
CA PHE A 63 -18.33 11.94 1.01
C PHE A 63 -19.00 11.72 -0.34
N LYS A 64 -18.35 10.91 -1.18
CA LYS A 64 -18.87 10.54 -2.50
C LYS A 64 -18.70 9.06 -2.74
N GLU A 65 -19.65 8.46 -3.43
CA GLU A 65 -19.52 7.07 -3.85
C GLU A 65 -18.42 6.94 -4.92
N ARG A 66 -17.44 6.08 -4.68
CA ARG A 66 -16.30 5.80 -5.57
C ARG A 66 -15.98 4.31 -5.59
N GLY A 67 -15.09 3.92 -6.49
CA GLY A 67 -14.52 2.58 -6.51
C GLY A 67 -15.41 1.52 -7.18
N GLY A 68 -15.12 0.27 -6.83
CA GLY A 68 -15.66 -0.92 -7.48
C GLY A 68 -14.77 -1.41 -8.63
N LEU A 69 -14.28 -2.64 -8.53
CA LEU A 69 -13.35 -3.20 -9.54
C LEU A 69 -14.00 -3.32 -10.92
N SER A 70 -15.31 -3.57 -10.98
CA SER A 70 -16.09 -3.56 -12.22
C SER A 70 -16.14 -2.18 -12.88
N VAL A 71 -16.08 -1.09 -12.12
CA VAL A 71 -15.99 0.28 -12.64
C VAL A 71 -14.58 0.59 -13.12
N ILE A 72 -13.55 0.18 -12.37
CA ILE A 72 -12.14 0.30 -12.77
C ILE A 72 -11.90 -0.43 -14.09
N LYS A 73 -12.46 -1.64 -14.25
CA LYS A 73 -12.37 -2.42 -15.49
C LYS A 73 -12.86 -1.62 -16.70
N THR A 74 -13.99 -0.93 -16.58
CA THR A 74 -14.49 -0.07 -17.65
C THR A 74 -13.51 1.04 -18.00
N ILE A 75 -12.90 1.69 -17.00
CA ILE A 75 -11.85 2.71 -17.23
C ILE A 75 -10.68 2.11 -18.00
N PHE A 76 -10.20 0.93 -17.59
CA PHE A 76 -9.09 0.26 -18.28
C PHE A 76 -9.42 -0.05 -19.75
N GLU A 77 -10.62 -0.58 -20.02
CA GLU A 77 -11.02 -0.91 -21.38
C GLU A 77 -11.27 0.34 -22.24
N GLU A 78 -11.80 1.43 -21.68
CA GLU A 78 -11.93 2.71 -22.38
C GLU A 78 -10.58 3.29 -22.76
N GLU A 79 -9.60 3.30 -21.85
CA GLU A 79 -8.26 3.81 -22.13
C GLU A 79 -7.50 2.93 -23.13
N ARG A 80 -7.65 1.60 -23.04
CA ARG A 80 -7.17 0.67 -24.07
C ARG A 80 -7.78 0.94 -25.43
N ALA A 81 -9.07 1.23 -25.51
CA ALA A 81 -9.75 1.55 -26.75
C ALA A 81 -9.29 2.90 -27.33
N LYS A 82 -9.00 3.89 -26.48
CA LYS A 82 -8.43 5.19 -26.89
C LYS A 82 -7.00 5.06 -27.41
N ASN A 83 -6.22 4.12 -26.89
CA ASN A 83 -4.83 3.89 -27.30
C ASN A 83 -4.51 2.39 -27.51
N PRO A 84 -5.04 1.78 -28.60
CA PRO A 84 -4.95 0.33 -28.81
C PRO A 84 -3.51 -0.17 -28.92
N GLY A 85 -3.19 -1.20 -28.14
CA GLY A 85 -1.86 -1.83 -28.10
C GLY A 85 -0.78 -1.03 -27.38
N ARG A 86 -1.09 0.18 -26.90
CA ARG A 86 -0.11 1.11 -26.29
C ARG A 86 -0.48 1.54 -24.87
N THR A 87 -1.35 0.79 -24.21
CA THR A 87 -1.73 1.00 -22.81
C THR A 87 -1.16 -0.13 -21.96
N ILE A 88 -0.44 0.24 -20.89
CA ILE A 88 0.09 -0.66 -19.87
C ILE A 88 -0.72 -0.43 -18.59
N VAL A 89 -1.21 -1.49 -17.96
CA VAL A 89 -1.95 -1.41 -16.71
C VAL A 89 -1.16 -2.10 -15.61
N VAL A 90 -0.85 -1.37 -14.55
CA VAL A 90 -0.04 -1.85 -13.43
C VAL A 90 -0.79 -1.75 -12.10
N ASP A 91 -0.50 -2.66 -11.18
CA ASP A 91 -0.95 -2.57 -9.79
C ASP A 91 0.25 -2.55 -8.83
N GLY A 92 0.20 -1.63 -7.87
CA GLY A 92 1.25 -1.34 -6.91
C GLY A 92 1.28 -2.21 -5.65
N GLY A 93 0.39 -3.19 -5.53
CA GLY A 93 0.28 -4.07 -4.36
C GLY A 93 -0.83 -3.66 -3.39
N ASP A 94 -0.94 -4.41 -2.29
CA ASP A 94 -2.00 -4.32 -1.28
C ASP A 94 -3.40 -4.60 -1.84
N LEU A 95 -3.53 -5.74 -2.52
CA LEU A 95 -4.78 -6.19 -3.15
C LEU A 95 -5.64 -7.03 -2.20
N ILE A 96 -5.02 -7.94 -1.45
CA ILE A 96 -5.70 -9.11 -0.88
C ILE A 96 -5.96 -9.05 0.63
N GLN A 97 -5.83 -7.88 1.23
CA GLN A 97 -6.08 -7.62 2.65
C GLN A 97 -7.05 -6.45 2.76
N GLY A 98 -7.73 -6.24 3.90
CA GLY A 98 -8.50 -5.01 4.10
C GLY A 98 -10.03 -5.14 3.91
N SER A 99 -10.53 -6.34 3.61
CA SER A 99 -11.98 -6.62 3.57
C SER A 99 -12.34 -8.01 4.09
N GLY A 100 -13.61 -8.20 4.47
CA GLY A 100 -14.10 -9.48 4.98
C GLY A 100 -14.09 -10.58 3.93
N TYR A 101 -14.36 -10.24 2.66
CA TYR A 101 -14.26 -11.19 1.55
C TYR A 101 -12.82 -11.63 1.29
N ALA A 102 -11.86 -10.70 1.43
CA ALA A 102 -10.45 -11.02 1.33
C ALA A 102 -10.02 -11.96 2.48
N ALA A 103 -10.38 -11.64 3.72
CA ALA A 103 -10.04 -12.45 4.88
C ALA A 103 -10.68 -13.84 4.84
N ALA A 104 -11.99 -13.94 4.58
CA ALA A 104 -12.73 -15.21 4.55
C ALA A 104 -12.28 -16.17 3.43
N SER A 105 -11.59 -15.65 2.41
CA SER A 105 -11.02 -16.44 1.32
C SER A 105 -9.49 -16.56 1.36
N GLU A 106 -8.83 -15.97 2.37
CA GLU A 106 -7.37 -15.83 2.44
C GLU A 106 -6.79 -15.24 1.14
N GLY A 107 -7.46 -14.22 0.59
CA GLY A 107 -7.10 -13.55 -0.66
C GLY A 107 -7.44 -14.33 -1.95
N LYS A 108 -7.81 -15.62 -1.88
CA LYS A 108 -8.05 -16.47 -3.07
C LYS A 108 -9.20 -15.98 -3.94
N ILE A 109 -10.12 -15.17 -3.40
CA ILE A 109 -11.20 -14.56 -4.18
C ILE A 109 -10.65 -13.65 -5.30
N PHE A 110 -9.50 -13.00 -5.08
CA PHE A 110 -8.89 -12.06 -6.00
C PHE A 110 -8.24 -12.72 -7.21
N SER A 111 -7.85 -14.00 -7.15
CA SER A 111 -7.08 -14.63 -8.22
C SER A 111 -7.75 -14.55 -9.59
N ASP A 112 -9.04 -14.87 -9.67
CA ASP A 112 -9.79 -14.82 -10.93
C ASP A 112 -10.19 -13.39 -11.30
N ILE A 113 -10.42 -12.54 -10.30
CA ILE A 113 -10.81 -11.13 -10.48
C ILE A 113 -9.65 -10.34 -11.08
N VAL A 114 -8.46 -10.43 -10.48
CA VAL A 114 -7.22 -9.79 -10.98
C VAL A 114 -6.86 -10.28 -12.38
N ARG A 115 -7.04 -11.58 -12.64
CA ARG A 115 -6.86 -12.14 -13.99
C ARG A 115 -7.81 -11.49 -15.01
N GLU A 116 -9.09 -11.35 -14.66
CA GLU A 116 -10.09 -10.72 -15.54
C GLU A 116 -9.89 -9.21 -15.70
N MET A 117 -9.28 -8.54 -14.71
CA MET A 117 -8.86 -7.14 -14.83
C MET A 117 -7.83 -6.94 -15.95
N ASN A 118 -7.13 -8.01 -16.35
CA ASN A 118 -6.08 -8.01 -17.38
C ASN A 118 -4.93 -7.05 -17.04
N TYR A 119 -4.44 -7.04 -15.80
CA TYR A 119 -3.22 -6.30 -15.49
C TYR A 119 -2.04 -6.80 -16.33
N ASP A 120 -1.17 -5.89 -16.77
CA ASP A 120 0.08 -6.22 -17.46
C ASP A 120 1.20 -6.54 -16.47
N LEU A 121 1.18 -5.89 -15.30
CA LEU A 121 2.19 -6.02 -14.24
C LEU A 121 1.55 -5.81 -12.87
N VAL A 122 1.93 -6.62 -11.88
CA VAL A 122 1.57 -6.43 -10.47
C VAL A 122 2.85 -6.52 -9.63
N MET A 123 2.91 -5.83 -8.50
CA MET A 123 3.89 -6.13 -7.46
C MET A 123 3.19 -6.52 -6.16
N PRO A 124 3.82 -7.32 -5.28
CA PRO A 124 3.34 -7.46 -3.92
C PRO A 124 3.60 -6.16 -3.14
N GLY A 125 2.61 -5.69 -2.41
CA GLY A 125 2.72 -4.66 -1.38
C GLY A 125 3.12 -5.27 -0.04
N ASN A 126 2.99 -4.50 1.03
CA ASN A 126 3.33 -4.99 2.36
C ASN A 126 2.27 -5.96 2.89
N TRP A 127 1.01 -5.86 2.51
CA TRP A 127 -0.06 -6.72 3.01
C TRP A 127 -0.24 -8.04 2.26
N GLU A 128 0.42 -8.25 1.12
CA GLU A 128 0.36 -9.54 0.40
C GLU A 128 0.83 -10.74 1.23
N VAL A 129 1.64 -10.53 2.28
CA VAL A 129 2.13 -11.59 3.17
C VAL A 129 1.18 -11.92 4.32
N VAL A 130 0.03 -11.24 4.47
CA VAL A 130 -0.85 -11.35 5.65
C VAL A 130 -1.32 -12.79 5.92
N TYR A 131 -1.48 -13.61 4.88
CA TYR A 131 -1.87 -15.03 5.00
C TYR A 131 -0.67 -16.00 4.92
N GLY A 132 0.55 -15.49 5.04
CA GLY A 132 1.77 -16.28 4.92
C GLY A 132 2.31 -16.41 3.50
N LYS A 133 3.59 -16.75 3.42
CA LYS A 133 4.36 -16.86 2.18
C LYS A 133 3.74 -17.80 1.16
N GLU A 134 3.30 -18.98 1.58
CA GLU A 134 2.79 -20.03 0.68
C GLU A 134 1.47 -19.59 0.03
N ILE A 135 0.55 -19.01 0.81
CA ILE A 135 -0.73 -18.51 0.29
C ILE A 135 -0.49 -17.33 -0.65
N MET A 136 0.38 -16.38 -0.28
CA MET A 136 0.78 -15.28 -1.17
C MET A 136 1.27 -15.80 -2.53
N LEU A 137 2.22 -16.74 -2.53
CA LEU A 137 2.76 -17.31 -3.77
C LEU A 137 1.68 -18.05 -4.58
N GLU A 138 0.78 -18.78 -3.92
CA GLU A 138 -0.34 -19.46 -4.59
C GLU A 138 -1.28 -18.46 -5.26
N VAL A 139 -1.75 -17.46 -4.52
CA VAL A 139 -2.72 -16.47 -4.98
C VAL A 139 -2.14 -15.67 -6.14
N MET A 140 -0.91 -15.16 -5.99
CA MET A 140 -0.27 -14.34 -7.00
C MET A 140 0.07 -15.13 -8.27
N LYS A 141 0.49 -16.40 -8.15
CA LYS A 141 0.72 -17.25 -9.31
C LYS A 141 -0.55 -17.43 -10.17
N ARG A 142 -1.73 -17.42 -9.55
CA ARG A 142 -3.02 -17.55 -10.25
C ARG A 142 -3.48 -16.27 -10.95
N TYR A 143 -2.86 -15.11 -10.69
CA TYR A 143 -3.16 -13.87 -11.41
C TYR A 143 -2.91 -14.00 -12.91
N ASN A 144 -1.95 -14.86 -13.31
CA ASN A 144 -1.55 -15.03 -14.71
C ASN A 144 -1.07 -13.70 -15.36
N THR A 145 -0.43 -12.86 -14.56
CA THR A 145 0.16 -11.57 -14.91
C THR A 145 1.62 -11.55 -14.49
N ALA A 146 2.44 -10.68 -15.10
CA ALA A 146 3.83 -10.50 -14.67
C ALA A 146 3.87 -9.97 -13.23
N ILE A 147 4.75 -10.53 -12.40
CA ILE A 147 4.96 -10.08 -11.02
C ILE A 147 6.42 -9.74 -10.83
N ILE A 148 6.69 -8.57 -10.23
CA ILE A 148 8.06 -8.15 -9.94
C ILE A 148 8.24 -7.71 -8.49
N ALA A 149 9.40 -8.04 -7.93
CA ALA A 149 9.91 -7.47 -6.68
C ALA A 149 11.42 -7.74 -6.60
N GLN A 150 12.23 -6.68 -6.61
CA GLN A 150 13.69 -6.77 -6.62
C GLN A 150 14.25 -7.20 -5.26
N ASN A 151 13.60 -6.75 -4.18
CA ASN A 151 14.14 -6.83 -2.82
C ASN A 151 13.48 -7.90 -1.93
N MET A 152 12.65 -8.77 -2.49
CA MET A 152 12.08 -9.93 -1.77
C MET A 152 12.85 -11.21 -2.11
N ARG A 153 13.29 -11.95 -1.10
CA ARG A 153 14.08 -13.18 -1.25
C ARG A 153 13.60 -14.32 -0.37
N HIS A 154 13.85 -15.55 -0.80
CA HIS A 154 13.77 -16.70 0.09
C HIS A 154 14.85 -16.60 1.16
N GLU A 155 14.46 -16.74 2.43
CA GLU A 155 15.42 -16.79 3.54
C GLU A 155 16.35 -18.01 3.44
N ALA A 156 15.82 -19.14 2.99
CA ALA A 156 16.55 -20.41 2.94
C ALA A 156 17.78 -20.42 2.02
N ASP A 157 17.75 -19.68 0.91
CA ASP A 157 18.82 -19.72 -0.12
C ASP A 157 19.17 -18.35 -0.72
N GLY A 158 18.52 -17.26 -0.28
CA GLY A 158 18.77 -15.90 -0.75
C GLY A 158 18.34 -15.62 -2.20
N LYS A 159 17.70 -16.58 -2.89
CA LYS A 159 17.20 -16.35 -4.25
C LYS A 159 16.03 -15.37 -4.24
N ASN A 160 15.88 -14.63 -5.33
CA ASN A 160 14.74 -13.72 -5.48
C ASN A 160 13.43 -14.51 -5.44
N LEU A 161 12.44 -13.97 -4.74
CA LEU A 161 11.10 -14.53 -4.67
C LEU A 161 10.33 -14.29 -5.98
N PHE A 162 10.58 -13.15 -6.61
CA PHE A 162 10.00 -12.73 -7.89
C PHE A 162 11.10 -12.19 -8.82
N PRO A 163 10.87 -12.15 -10.14
CA PRO A 163 11.73 -11.39 -11.05
C PRO A 163 11.93 -9.95 -10.56
N PRO A 164 13.14 -9.37 -10.68
CA PRO A 164 13.40 -8.05 -10.13
C PRO A 164 12.84 -6.90 -11.00
N TYR A 165 12.67 -7.14 -12.30
CA TYR A 165 12.19 -6.16 -13.26
C TYR A 165 11.39 -6.81 -14.40
N TRP A 166 10.65 -5.99 -15.12
CA TRP A 166 9.88 -6.36 -16.31
C TRP A 166 10.03 -5.27 -17.38
N ILE A 167 10.04 -5.64 -18.66
CA ILE A 167 10.19 -4.71 -19.78
C ILE A 167 9.09 -4.94 -20.80
N ARG A 168 8.47 -3.85 -21.23
CA ARG A 168 7.50 -3.82 -22.32
C ARG A 168 8.05 -3.00 -23.47
N GLU A 169 8.09 -3.56 -24.66
CA GLU A 169 8.41 -2.84 -25.89
C GLU A 169 7.11 -2.50 -26.65
N ILE A 170 6.90 -1.22 -26.95
CA ILE A 170 5.73 -0.70 -27.68
C ILE A 170 6.27 0.21 -28.78
N ASP A 171 6.01 -0.15 -30.04
CA ASP A 171 6.47 0.61 -31.22
C ASP A 171 7.98 0.97 -31.16
N GLY A 172 8.81 0.02 -30.71
CA GLY A 172 10.26 0.19 -30.59
C GLY A 172 10.75 0.96 -29.35
N ILE A 173 9.83 1.47 -28.51
CA ILE A 173 10.12 2.10 -27.22
C ILE A 173 10.09 1.05 -26.11
N LYS A 174 11.17 0.95 -25.34
CA LYS A 174 11.27 0.04 -24.19
C LYS A 174 10.99 0.78 -22.88
N VAL A 175 9.94 0.35 -22.19
CA VAL A 175 9.59 0.80 -20.84
C VAL A 175 9.97 -0.30 -19.84
N GLY A 176 10.92 0.00 -18.96
CA GLY A 176 11.38 -0.92 -17.92
C GLY A 176 10.81 -0.57 -16.55
N PHE A 177 10.33 -1.57 -15.83
CA PHE A 177 9.75 -1.47 -14.48
C PHE A 177 10.59 -2.27 -13.49
N ILE A 178 10.93 -1.70 -12.34
CA ILE A 178 11.66 -2.35 -11.25
C ILE A 178 10.80 -2.27 -9.99
N GLY A 179 10.53 -3.42 -9.36
CA GLY A 179 9.67 -3.50 -8.17
C GLY A 179 10.47 -3.32 -6.88
N ILE A 180 10.03 -2.47 -5.96
CA ILE A 180 10.66 -2.29 -4.63
C ILE A 180 9.57 -2.35 -3.56
N ASN A 181 9.51 -3.44 -2.81
CA ASN A 181 8.58 -3.59 -1.69
C ASN A 181 9.15 -2.94 -0.41
N ASP A 182 8.35 -2.77 0.62
CA ASP A 182 8.75 -2.19 1.90
C ASP A 182 9.77 -3.09 2.63
N PRO A 183 11.01 -2.62 2.89
CA PRO A 183 11.96 -3.36 3.71
C PRO A 183 11.52 -3.55 5.17
N ASP A 184 10.58 -2.74 5.66
CA ASP A 184 10.21 -2.71 7.09
C ASP A 184 9.07 -3.67 7.46
N ILE A 185 8.57 -4.48 6.51
CA ILE A 185 7.49 -5.47 6.72
C ILE A 185 7.68 -6.31 7.99
N PRO A 186 8.86 -6.93 8.27
CA PRO A 186 9.05 -7.76 9.45
C PRO A 186 8.89 -7.02 10.79
N PHE A 187 8.99 -5.69 10.78
CA PHE A 187 8.84 -4.85 11.97
C PHE A 187 7.44 -4.23 12.07
N ARG A 188 6.82 -3.91 10.92
CA ARG A 188 5.50 -3.28 10.81
C ARG A 188 4.37 -4.24 11.13
N GLN A 189 4.48 -5.48 10.68
CA GLN A 189 3.42 -6.48 10.75
C GLN A 189 3.72 -7.58 11.77
N ALA A 190 2.86 -8.60 11.83
CA ALA A 190 3.12 -9.78 12.65
C ALA A 190 4.31 -10.57 12.09
N PRO A 191 5.29 -10.96 12.93
CA PRO A 191 6.45 -11.74 12.47
C PRO A 191 6.10 -13.05 11.75
N SER A 192 4.94 -13.65 12.05
CA SER A 192 4.49 -14.88 11.38
C SER A 192 4.20 -14.68 9.89
N TYR A 193 3.66 -13.53 9.49
CA TYR A 193 3.18 -13.27 8.13
C TYR A 193 4.29 -13.40 7.09
N SER A 194 5.47 -12.87 7.40
CA SER A 194 6.59 -12.81 6.47
C SER A 194 7.66 -13.88 6.74
N ARG A 195 7.34 -14.93 7.50
CA ARG A 195 8.29 -16.00 7.84
C ARG A 195 8.89 -16.63 6.57
N GLY A 196 10.20 -16.80 6.56
CA GLY A 196 10.92 -17.37 5.41
C GLY A 196 11.12 -16.40 4.24
N ILE A 197 10.82 -15.11 4.41
CA ILE A 197 11.04 -14.06 3.41
C ILE A 197 12.03 -13.03 3.99
N LEU A 198 13.04 -12.66 3.19
CA LEU A 198 13.92 -11.53 3.47
C LEU A 198 13.50 -10.34 2.62
N PHE A 199 13.54 -9.15 3.23
CA PHE A 199 13.28 -7.87 2.58
C PHE A 199 14.55 -7.02 2.66
N ASN A 200 15.18 -6.77 1.51
CA ASN A 200 16.37 -5.92 1.47
C ASN A 200 15.97 -4.44 1.33
N GLY A 201 16.78 -3.56 1.90
CA GLY A 201 16.62 -2.11 1.71
C GLY A 201 16.97 -1.65 0.29
N VAL A 202 16.82 -0.36 0.05
CA VAL A 202 17.27 0.27 -1.20
C VAL A 202 18.79 0.44 -1.15
N ASP A 203 19.51 -0.53 -1.70
CA ASP A 203 20.97 -0.62 -1.64
C ASP A 203 21.63 -0.62 -3.03
N ARG A 204 22.94 -0.91 -3.09
CA ARG A 204 23.70 -0.99 -4.34
C ARG A 204 23.13 -2.01 -5.34
N LYS A 205 22.46 -3.08 -4.90
CA LYS A 205 21.83 -4.04 -5.82
C LYS A 205 20.62 -3.43 -6.55
N VAL A 206 19.91 -2.49 -5.92
CA VAL A 206 18.86 -1.73 -6.60
C VAL A 206 19.49 -0.87 -7.69
N GLU A 207 20.58 -0.14 -7.38
CA GLU A 207 21.30 0.68 -8.36
C GLU A 207 21.83 -0.17 -9.53
N GLU A 208 22.42 -1.33 -9.27
CA GLU A 208 22.88 -2.27 -10.31
C GLU A 208 21.71 -2.78 -11.17
N THR A 209 20.53 -2.99 -10.58
CA THR A 209 19.33 -3.38 -11.33
C THR A 209 18.85 -2.25 -12.23
N ILE A 210 18.87 -1.00 -11.74
CA ILE A 210 18.57 0.21 -12.52
C ILE A 210 19.55 0.34 -13.69
N GLU A 211 20.86 0.22 -13.44
CA GLU A 211 21.91 0.26 -14.47
C GLU A 211 21.72 -0.86 -15.50
N LYS A 212 21.37 -2.07 -15.07
CA LYS A 212 21.08 -3.20 -15.97
C LYS A 212 19.88 -2.91 -16.86
N VAL A 213 18.77 -2.42 -16.31
CA VAL A 213 17.57 -2.09 -17.10
C VAL A 213 17.86 -0.94 -18.06
N LYS A 214 18.56 0.11 -17.61
CA LYS A 214 18.86 1.27 -18.45
C LYS A 214 19.84 0.95 -19.57
N PHE A 215 20.98 0.32 -19.26
CA PHE A 215 22.09 0.18 -20.19
C PHE A 215 22.20 -1.21 -20.82
N GLY A 216 21.92 -2.26 -20.04
CA GLY A 216 21.95 -3.64 -20.53
C GLY A 216 20.76 -3.95 -21.43
N GLU A 217 19.56 -3.72 -20.91
CA GLU A 217 18.30 -3.96 -21.63
C GLU A 217 17.94 -2.82 -22.58
N LYS A 218 18.62 -1.66 -22.43
CA LYS A 218 18.46 -0.44 -23.23
C LYS A 218 17.06 0.15 -23.12
N ALA A 219 16.52 0.22 -21.90
CA ALA A 219 15.23 0.86 -21.64
C ALA A 219 15.29 2.36 -21.97
N ASP A 220 14.33 2.81 -22.78
CA ASP A 220 14.19 4.23 -23.11
C ASP A 220 13.62 4.98 -21.89
N ILE A 221 12.67 4.37 -21.18
CA ILE A 221 12.11 4.84 -19.90
C ILE A 221 12.34 3.80 -18.79
N VAL A 222 12.78 4.26 -17.61
CA VAL A 222 12.94 3.45 -16.40
C VAL A 222 12.00 3.94 -15.31
N ILE A 223 11.17 3.02 -14.80
CA ILE A 223 10.16 3.25 -13.79
C ILE A 223 10.45 2.39 -12.57
N LEU A 224 10.46 2.99 -11.38
CA LEU A 224 10.37 2.25 -10.14
C LEU A 224 8.89 2.12 -9.74
N LEU A 225 8.40 0.89 -9.61
CA LEU A 225 7.11 0.60 -8.98
C LEU A 225 7.40 0.25 -7.52
N THR A 226 6.99 1.10 -6.59
CA THR A 226 7.47 1.04 -5.20
C THR A 226 6.35 1.01 -4.20
N HIS A 227 6.46 0.19 -3.17
CA HIS A 227 5.51 0.10 -2.08
C HIS A 227 6.22 0.44 -0.76
N ILE A 228 6.69 1.70 -0.64
CA ILE A 228 7.55 2.15 0.48
C ILE A 228 7.05 3.44 1.15
N GLY A 229 5.94 3.99 0.67
CA GLY A 229 5.34 5.23 1.17
C GLY A 229 5.95 6.52 0.63
N LEU A 230 5.10 7.53 0.42
CA LEU A 230 5.40 8.76 -0.31
C LEU A 230 6.66 9.50 0.18
N ALA A 231 6.86 9.60 1.49
CA ALA A 231 8.02 10.28 2.03
C ALA A 231 9.34 9.61 1.60
N LYS A 232 9.41 8.27 1.68
CA LYS A 232 10.58 7.49 1.22
C LYS A 232 10.71 7.50 -0.29
N GLN A 233 9.60 7.53 -1.03
CA GLN A 233 9.62 7.65 -2.49
C GLN A 233 10.22 8.99 -2.95
N VAL A 234 9.85 10.10 -2.31
CA VAL A 234 10.40 11.43 -2.62
C VAL A 234 11.87 11.51 -2.23
N ASP A 235 12.28 10.91 -1.10
CA ASP A 235 13.70 10.75 -0.76
C ASP A 235 14.45 9.97 -1.85
N LEU A 236 13.90 8.83 -2.28
CA LEU A 236 14.46 8.00 -3.34
C LEU A 236 14.59 8.75 -4.68
N ALA A 237 13.59 9.57 -5.05
CA ALA A 237 13.65 10.40 -6.26
C ALA A 237 14.76 11.46 -6.22
N ASN A 238 15.23 11.83 -5.03
CA ASN A 238 16.35 12.75 -4.82
C ASN A 238 17.71 12.04 -4.61
N ASN A 239 17.68 10.73 -4.37
CA ASN A 239 18.86 9.91 -4.11
C ASN A 239 19.64 9.59 -5.41
N PRO A 240 20.99 9.67 -5.43
CA PRO A 240 21.81 9.32 -6.60
C PRO A 240 21.61 7.92 -7.19
N ILE A 241 21.07 6.95 -6.43
CA ILE A 241 20.66 5.64 -6.94
C ILE A 241 19.64 5.80 -8.10
N SER A 242 18.79 6.83 -8.03
CA SER A 242 17.73 7.10 -9.01
C SER A 242 18.19 7.97 -10.19
N ARG A 243 19.49 8.22 -10.38
CA ARG A 243 19.99 9.11 -11.46
C ARG A 243 19.63 8.69 -12.89
N HIS A 244 19.20 7.44 -13.06
CA HIS A 244 18.77 6.84 -14.33
C HIS A 244 17.31 6.39 -14.31
N VAL A 245 16.52 6.93 -13.37
CA VAL A 245 15.08 6.67 -13.22
C VAL A 245 14.32 7.91 -13.69
N ASP A 246 13.28 7.69 -14.49
CA ASP A 246 12.43 8.77 -15.00
C ASP A 246 11.22 9.01 -14.08
N TYR A 247 10.60 7.92 -13.58
CA TYR A 247 9.39 7.96 -12.77
C TYR A 247 9.43 6.98 -11.60
N ILE A 248 8.77 7.35 -10.51
CA ILE A 248 8.45 6.48 -9.37
C ILE A 248 6.92 6.42 -9.26
N LEU A 249 6.37 5.24 -9.52
CA LEU A 249 4.97 4.90 -9.27
C LEU A 249 4.88 4.34 -7.85
N GLY A 250 4.50 5.21 -6.92
CA GLY A 250 4.44 5.02 -5.48
C GLY A 250 3.11 4.47 -4.97
N ASN A 251 3.15 3.82 -3.80
CA ASN A 251 2.09 3.10 -3.08
C ASN A 251 2.45 3.01 -1.56
N ASP A 252 1.59 2.39 -0.71
CA ASP A 252 1.64 2.15 0.77
C ASP A 252 0.94 3.21 1.63
N THR A 253 1.05 4.49 1.28
CA THR A 253 0.61 5.58 2.18
C THR A 253 -0.69 6.27 1.74
N HIS A 254 -1.26 5.85 0.62
CA HIS A 254 -2.58 6.22 0.10
C HIS A 254 -2.70 7.71 -0.25
N GLU A 255 -1.60 8.40 -0.53
CA GLU A 255 -1.66 9.79 -0.95
C GLU A 255 -2.17 9.94 -2.38
N ARG A 256 -2.94 11.01 -2.62
CA ARG A 256 -3.64 11.25 -3.89
C ARG A 256 -2.89 12.30 -4.70
N ILE A 257 -1.82 11.90 -5.35
CA ILE A 257 -0.99 12.84 -6.12
C ILE A 257 -1.74 13.23 -7.37
N ARG A 258 -2.27 14.46 -7.44
CA ARG A 258 -2.91 15.00 -8.66
C ARG A 258 -1.94 15.70 -9.61
N LYS A 259 -0.77 16.08 -9.09
CA LYS A 259 0.32 16.69 -9.84
C LYS A 259 1.61 15.99 -9.40
N PRO A 260 2.36 15.33 -10.31
CA PRO A 260 3.57 14.62 -9.94
C PRO A 260 4.55 15.49 -9.17
N ILE A 261 5.12 14.93 -8.10
CA ILE A 261 6.13 15.62 -7.29
C ILE A 261 7.48 15.46 -7.99
N GLN A 262 8.11 16.58 -8.33
CA GLN A 262 9.44 16.57 -8.96
C GLN A 262 10.53 16.38 -7.90
N GLY A 263 11.23 15.23 -7.94
CA GLY A 263 12.50 15.04 -7.25
C GLY A 263 13.68 15.48 -8.11
N ARG A 264 14.90 15.32 -7.60
CA ARG A 264 16.13 15.68 -8.33
C ARG A 264 16.32 14.89 -9.61
N TYR A 265 15.97 13.61 -9.60
CA TYR A 265 16.19 12.69 -10.73
C TYR A 265 14.89 12.19 -11.34
N ALA A 266 13.90 11.84 -10.52
CA ALA A 266 12.65 11.23 -10.96
C ALA A 266 11.42 12.01 -10.48
N ARG A 267 10.28 11.79 -11.15
CA ARG A 267 8.97 12.28 -10.69
C ARG A 267 8.20 11.21 -9.94
N VAL A 268 7.59 11.58 -8.83
CA VAL A 268 6.83 10.69 -7.95
C VAL A 268 5.33 10.91 -8.13
N MET A 269 4.58 9.83 -8.21
CA MET A 269 3.11 9.82 -8.23
C MET A 269 2.57 8.63 -7.44
N GLU A 270 1.40 8.80 -6.84
CA GLU A 270 0.70 7.78 -6.04
C GLU A 270 -0.80 7.97 -6.25
N PRO A 271 -1.57 6.90 -6.54
CA PRO A 271 -2.96 7.04 -6.97
C PRO A 271 -3.94 7.20 -5.81
N GLY A 272 -3.53 6.97 -4.56
CA GLY A 272 -4.45 6.78 -3.44
C GLY A 272 -4.77 5.30 -3.25
N ALA A 273 -5.96 4.98 -2.75
CA ALA A 273 -6.31 3.63 -2.29
C ALA A 273 -7.76 3.23 -2.58
N PHE A 274 -8.11 2.02 -2.15
CA PHE A 274 -9.44 1.39 -2.16
C PHE A 274 -10.03 1.17 -3.55
N GLY A 275 -9.25 1.37 -4.61
CA GLY A 275 -9.77 1.43 -5.97
C GLY A 275 -10.60 2.68 -6.25
N SER A 276 -10.54 3.71 -5.40
CA SER A 276 -11.27 4.97 -5.60
C SER A 276 -10.71 5.82 -6.75
N PHE A 277 -9.46 5.55 -7.16
CA PHE A 277 -8.73 6.32 -8.16
C PHE A 277 -7.88 5.43 -9.06
N VAL A 278 -7.63 5.91 -10.28
CA VAL A 278 -6.68 5.33 -11.23
C VAL A 278 -5.71 6.43 -11.66
N GLY A 279 -4.42 6.25 -11.37
CA GLY A 279 -3.38 7.13 -11.90
C GLY A 279 -3.19 6.89 -13.40
N LYS A 280 -3.11 7.94 -14.21
CA LYS A 280 -2.89 7.85 -15.65
C LYS A 280 -1.70 8.71 -16.05
N LEU A 281 -0.58 8.06 -16.39
CA LEU A 281 0.59 8.69 -16.99
C LEU A 281 0.56 8.49 -18.51
N THR A 282 0.59 9.57 -19.26
CA THR A 282 0.65 9.55 -20.73
C THR A 282 1.99 10.09 -21.18
N LEU A 283 2.72 9.31 -21.97
CA LEU A 283 4.06 9.61 -22.46
C LEU A 283 4.03 9.82 -23.97
N HIS A 284 4.52 10.96 -24.45
CA HIS A 284 4.56 11.29 -25.87
C HIS A 284 5.99 11.21 -26.40
N PHE A 285 6.18 10.42 -27.45
CA PHE A 285 7.44 10.17 -28.12
C PHE A 285 7.43 10.65 -29.57
N GLU A 286 8.56 11.18 -30.02
CA GLU A 286 8.84 11.56 -31.41
C GLU A 286 10.24 11.07 -31.71
N ASN A 287 10.37 10.27 -32.76
CA ASN A 287 11.64 9.68 -33.18
C ASN A 287 12.39 8.93 -32.06
N GLY A 288 11.64 8.30 -31.16
CA GLY A 288 12.20 7.51 -30.06
C GLY A 288 12.56 8.29 -28.80
N GLN A 289 12.36 9.60 -28.79
CA GLN A 289 12.66 10.46 -27.65
C GLN A 289 11.38 10.92 -26.98
N LEU A 290 11.36 10.91 -25.64
CA LEU A 290 10.28 11.49 -24.85
C LEU A 290 10.34 13.03 -25.00
N ILE A 291 9.27 13.65 -25.48
CA ILE A 291 9.17 15.11 -25.62
C ILE A 291 8.24 15.73 -24.60
N SER A 292 7.22 15.00 -24.15
CA SER A 292 6.31 15.46 -23.12
C SER A 292 5.60 14.30 -22.44
N ASP A 293 5.04 14.59 -21.27
CA ASP A 293 4.19 13.69 -20.53
C ASP A 293 3.07 14.46 -19.81
N GLU A 294 2.01 13.73 -19.51
CA GLU A 294 0.83 14.24 -18.82
C GLU A 294 0.44 13.25 -17.73
N TYR A 295 -0.03 13.75 -16.60
CA TYR A 295 -0.56 12.94 -15.52
C TYR A 295 -1.96 13.39 -15.14
N ASP A 296 -2.87 12.43 -14.98
CA ASP A 296 -4.21 12.63 -14.43
C ASP A 296 -4.47 11.61 -13.32
N LEU A 297 -5.27 12.01 -12.33
CA LEU A 297 -5.77 11.12 -11.29
C LEU A 297 -7.27 10.95 -11.48
N ILE A 298 -7.63 9.87 -12.19
CA ILE A 298 -9.01 9.59 -12.57
C ILE A 298 -9.76 9.11 -11.34
N GLU A 299 -10.82 9.83 -10.96
CA GLU A 299 -11.77 9.35 -9.96
C GLU A 299 -12.62 8.22 -10.53
N VAL A 300 -12.71 7.11 -9.81
CA VAL A 300 -13.53 5.96 -10.17
C VAL A 300 -14.97 6.26 -9.77
N ASP A 301 -15.60 7.13 -10.56
CA ASP A 301 -16.97 7.60 -10.35
C ASP A 301 -17.98 6.68 -11.06
N PRO A 302 -18.81 5.92 -10.32
CA PRO A 302 -19.77 4.98 -10.92
C PRO A 302 -20.92 5.67 -11.70
N VAL A 303 -21.11 6.99 -11.54
CA VAL A 303 -22.05 7.76 -12.37
C VAL A 303 -21.46 8.04 -13.74
N LYS A 304 -20.13 8.25 -13.82
CA LYS A 304 -19.42 8.53 -15.07
C LYS A 304 -19.07 7.26 -15.84
N TYR A 305 -18.66 6.21 -15.12
CA TYR A 305 -18.21 4.95 -15.71
C TYR A 305 -19.17 3.82 -15.31
N PRO A 306 -19.89 3.20 -16.25
CA PRO A 306 -20.76 2.06 -15.93
C PRO A 306 -19.91 0.85 -15.54
N LYS A 307 -20.42 -0.01 -14.65
CA LYS A 307 -19.75 -1.26 -14.29
C LYS A 307 -19.62 -2.23 -15.47
N ASP A 308 -18.46 -2.87 -15.60
CA ASP A 308 -18.29 -4.03 -16.48
C ASP A 308 -19.16 -5.19 -15.98
N LYS A 309 -20.06 -5.67 -16.86
CA LYS A 309 -21.07 -6.67 -16.48
C LYS A 309 -20.47 -8.06 -16.27
N ALA A 310 -19.44 -8.42 -17.03
CA ALA A 310 -18.82 -9.74 -16.95
C ALA A 310 -18.04 -9.86 -15.64
N LEU A 311 -17.22 -8.86 -15.33
CA LEU A 311 -16.48 -8.79 -14.08
C LEU A 311 -17.41 -8.68 -12.88
N GLN A 312 -18.48 -7.86 -12.94
CA GLN A 312 -19.44 -7.81 -11.85
C GLN A 312 -20.07 -9.19 -11.59
N SER A 313 -20.46 -9.91 -12.64
CA SER A 313 -21.05 -11.25 -12.48
C SER A 313 -20.06 -12.24 -11.86
N LEU A 314 -18.76 -12.10 -12.18
CA LEU A 314 -17.71 -12.88 -11.54
C LEU A 314 -17.56 -12.53 -10.05
N ILE A 315 -17.54 -11.24 -9.71
CA ILE A 315 -17.47 -10.76 -8.32
C ILE A 315 -18.66 -11.29 -7.52
N ASP A 316 -19.89 -11.10 -8.01
CA ASP A 316 -21.12 -11.55 -7.34
C ASP A 316 -21.08 -13.06 -7.07
N LYS A 317 -20.69 -13.86 -8.08
CA LYS A 317 -20.54 -15.31 -7.94
C LYS A 317 -19.51 -15.69 -6.87
N LYS A 318 -18.41 -14.95 -6.79
CA LYS A 318 -17.32 -15.20 -5.85
C LYS A 318 -17.68 -14.80 -4.42
N LYS A 319 -18.47 -13.73 -4.25
CA LYS A 319 -18.98 -13.25 -2.96
C LYS A 319 -20.06 -14.16 -2.37
N ALA A 320 -20.86 -14.83 -3.20
CA ALA A 320 -22.07 -15.55 -2.79
C ALA A 320 -21.89 -16.53 -1.62
N ALA A 321 -20.73 -17.17 -1.47
CA ALA A 321 -20.47 -18.12 -0.38
C ALA A 321 -20.26 -17.46 0.99
N TYR A 322 -20.00 -16.15 1.03
CA TYR A 322 -19.66 -15.39 2.23
C TYR A 322 -20.67 -14.29 2.55
N GLU A 323 -21.50 -13.91 1.57
CA GLU A 323 -22.38 -12.75 1.62
C GLU A 323 -23.37 -12.78 2.78
N GLU A 324 -24.00 -13.93 3.05
CA GLU A 324 -24.98 -14.05 4.15
C GLU A 324 -24.39 -13.65 5.50
N GLU A 325 -23.14 -14.04 5.78
CA GLU A 325 -22.47 -13.71 7.03
C GLU A 325 -21.86 -12.30 7.00
N LEU A 326 -21.18 -11.94 5.92
CA LEU A 326 -20.46 -10.66 5.83
C LEU A 326 -21.38 -9.44 5.73
N GLU A 327 -22.53 -9.55 5.06
CA GLU A 327 -23.47 -8.45 4.89
C GLU A 327 -24.47 -8.32 6.06
N LYS A 328 -24.32 -9.15 7.11
CA LYS A 328 -25.15 -9.07 8.30
C LYS A 328 -24.91 -7.76 9.04
N VAL A 329 -25.98 -6.98 9.21
CA VAL A 329 -25.96 -5.75 10.01
C VAL A 329 -25.75 -6.08 11.49
N VAL A 330 -24.74 -5.45 12.10
CA VAL A 330 -24.37 -5.60 13.52
C VAL A 330 -24.58 -4.33 14.34
N GLY A 331 -24.91 -3.22 13.69
CA GLY A 331 -25.23 -1.95 14.33
C GLY A 331 -25.53 -0.86 13.31
N TYR A 332 -25.64 0.36 13.80
CA TYR A 332 -25.86 1.57 13.00
C TYR A 332 -25.02 2.71 13.54
N THR A 333 -24.71 3.69 12.70
CA THR A 333 -24.10 4.97 13.10
C THR A 333 -24.97 6.15 12.68
N SER A 334 -25.13 7.14 13.55
CA SER A 334 -25.80 8.41 13.25
C SER A 334 -24.84 9.50 12.77
N GLU A 335 -23.53 9.27 12.88
CA GLU A 335 -22.47 10.17 12.42
C GLU A 335 -21.52 9.44 11.44
N PRO A 336 -20.81 10.15 10.54
CA PRO A 336 -19.84 9.53 9.66
C PRO A 336 -18.69 8.84 10.42
N ILE A 337 -18.42 7.59 10.07
CA ILE A 337 -17.25 6.84 10.53
C ILE A 337 -16.21 6.90 9.41
N TYR A 338 -15.03 7.49 9.67
CA TYR A 338 -13.95 7.57 8.68
C TYR A 338 -12.56 7.62 9.33
N ARG A 339 -11.53 7.34 8.52
CA ARG A 339 -10.12 7.29 8.94
C ARG A 339 -9.20 7.91 7.86
N TYR A 340 -8.94 9.23 7.96
CA TYR A 340 -8.12 10.00 6.99
C TYR A 340 -7.15 11.01 7.62
N LEU A 341 -7.19 11.14 8.93
CA LEU A 341 -6.42 12.11 9.68
C LEU A 341 -5.20 11.46 10.34
N VAL A 342 -4.08 12.16 10.36
CA VAL A 342 -2.81 11.61 10.85
C VAL A 342 -2.85 11.39 12.37
N VAL A 343 -3.59 12.22 13.12
CA VAL A 343 -3.51 12.27 14.60
C VAL A 343 -4.70 11.61 15.29
N GLU A 344 -5.94 11.92 14.90
CA GLU A 344 -7.16 11.43 15.56
C GLU A 344 -8.25 11.14 14.52
N ASN A 345 -8.99 10.03 14.66
CA ASN A 345 -10.08 9.68 13.74
C ASN A 345 -11.30 9.17 14.49
N ALA A 346 -12.49 9.53 14.01
CA ALA A 346 -13.76 9.07 14.57
C ALA A 346 -13.88 7.53 14.56
N MET A 347 -13.44 6.87 13.48
CA MET A 347 -13.41 5.41 13.39
C MET A 347 -12.58 4.78 14.51
N ASP A 348 -11.38 5.30 14.75
CA ASP A 348 -10.46 4.76 15.73
C ASP A 348 -10.88 5.06 17.16
N ASN A 349 -11.53 6.21 17.39
CA ASN A 349 -12.14 6.55 18.67
C ASN A 349 -13.20 5.51 19.04
N MET A 350 -14.12 5.18 18.12
CA MET A 350 -15.13 4.13 18.34
C MET A 350 -14.50 2.77 18.66
N ILE A 351 -13.49 2.35 17.89
CA ILE A 351 -12.83 1.06 18.06
C ILE A 351 -12.17 0.98 19.44
N THR A 352 -11.41 2.00 19.82
CA THR A 352 -10.70 2.01 21.10
C THR A 352 -11.66 2.18 22.28
N ASP A 353 -12.77 2.90 22.12
CA ASP A 353 -13.85 2.99 23.12
C ASP A 353 -14.52 1.61 23.32
N ALA A 354 -14.78 0.87 22.24
CA ALA A 354 -15.34 -0.48 22.32
C ALA A 354 -14.42 -1.46 23.06
N MET A 355 -13.13 -1.45 22.73
CA MET A 355 -12.12 -2.27 23.43
C MET A 355 -12.03 -1.92 24.90
N ARG A 356 -11.96 -0.62 25.23
CA ARG A 356 -11.86 -0.14 26.61
C ARG A 356 -13.12 -0.49 27.42
N TRP A 357 -14.30 -0.27 26.85
CA TRP A 357 -15.59 -0.64 27.46
C TRP A 357 -15.65 -2.14 27.79
N LYS A 358 -15.22 -3.00 26.85
CA LYS A 358 -15.29 -4.45 27.02
C LYS A 358 -14.25 -4.99 28.01
N THR A 359 -13.06 -4.38 28.06
CA THR A 359 -11.94 -4.84 28.88
C THR A 359 -11.92 -4.24 30.28
N GLY A 360 -12.43 -3.01 30.44
CA GLY A 360 -12.43 -2.26 31.71
C GLY A 360 -11.07 -1.68 32.12
N VAL A 361 -10.10 -1.63 31.19
CA VAL A 361 -8.75 -1.09 31.44
C VAL A 361 -8.74 0.44 31.49
N ASP A 362 -7.65 1.02 32.01
CA ASP A 362 -7.44 2.46 32.02
C ASP A 362 -7.35 3.01 30.59
N ILE A 363 -6.58 2.35 29.72
CA ILE A 363 -6.27 2.82 28.36
C ILE A 363 -6.40 1.69 27.34
N SER A 364 -7.13 1.90 26.25
CA SER A 364 -7.08 0.97 25.10
C SER A 364 -6.36 1.61 23.93
N PHE A 365 -5.51 0.86 23.23
CA PHE A 365 -4.76 1.30 22.06
C PHE A 365 -5.19 0.58 20.78
N SER A 366 -5.02 1.26 19.65
CA SER A 366 -5.04 0.69 18.30
C SER A 366 -3.97 1.37 17.44
N ASN A 367 -3.45 0.67 16.43
CA ASN A 367 -2.50 1.28 15.50
C ASN A 367 -3.17 2.37 14.65
N GLY A 368 -2.41 3.38 14.25
CA GLY A 368 -2.83 4.35 13.24
C GLY A 368 -2.80 3.73 11.84
N PHE A 369 -3.77 2.88 11.52
CA PHE A 369 -3.92 2.31 10.19
C PHE A 369 -4.38 3.35 9.16
N ARG A 370 -4.28 3.01 7.86
CA ARG A 370 -4.71 3.86 6.74
C ARG A 370 -5.85 3.27 5.91
N PHE A 371 -6.31 2.06 6.23
CA PHE A 371 -7.45 1.38 5.58
C PHE A 371 -8.76 1.60 6.34
N GLY A 372 -9.89 1.32 5.70
CA GLY A 372 -11.23 1.43 6.29
C GLY A 372 -12.07 2.48 5.58
N ASN A 373 -12.96 2.02 4.70
CA ASN A 373 -13.85 2.88 3.93
C ASN A 373 -14.83 3.63 4.85
N PRO A 374 -15.15 4.89 4.53
CA PRO A 374 -16.19 5.62 5.23
C PRO A 374 -17.55 4.91 5.30
N ILE A 375 -18.22 5.03 6.44
CA ILE A 375 -19.63 4.64 6.64
C ILE A 375 -20.39 5.90 7.00
N VAL A 376 -21.32 6.31 6.13
CA VAL A 376 -21.89 7.67 6.15
C VAL A 376 -23.41 7.60 6.18
N PRO A 377 -24.07 8.20 7.20
CA PRO A 377 -25.53 8.40 7.22
C PRO A 377 -26.01 9.11 5.96
N GLN A 378 -27.15 8.68 5.41
CA GLN A 378 -27.72 9.26 4.19
C GLN A 378 -29.17 9.67 4.42
N ASN A 379 -29.57 10.82 3.86
CA ASN A 379 -30.95 11.32 3.90
C ASN A 379 -31.53 11.43 5.33
N GLY A 380 -30.68 11.73 6.32
CA GLY A 380 -31.08 11.82 7.73
C GLY A 380 -31.34 10.48 8.43
N ALA A 381 -31.07 9.35 7.77
CA ALA A 381 -31.15 8.02 8.37
C ALA A 381 -29.76 7.54 8.82
N PRO A 382 -29.65 6.87 10.00
CA PRO A 382 -28.43 6.19 10.41
C PRO A 382 -27.94 5.20 9.34
N ALA A 383 -26.62 5.13 9.14
CA ALA A 383 -26.02 4.16 8.24
C ALA A 383 -25.87 2.80 8.93
N PRO A 384 -26.18 1.69 8.25
CA PRO A 384 -25.92 0.35 8.77
C PRO A 384 -24.42 0.08 8.85
N ILE A 385 -24.01 -0.70 9.85
CA ILE A 385 -22.67 -1.26 9.98
C ILE A 385 -22.81 -2.77 9.85
N THR A 386 -22.17 -3.34 8.84
CA THR A 386 -22.14 -4.78 8.55
C THR A 386 -20.93 -5.47 9.19
N ARG A 387 -20.88 -6.80 9.15
CA ARG A 387 -19.66 -7.52 9.54
C ARG A 387 -18.49 -7.25 8.58
N ASN A 388 -18.76 -7.08 7.29
CA ASN A 388 -17.73 -6.68 6.33
C ASN A 388 -17.13 -5.32 6.69
N ASP A 389 -17.93 -4.38 7.20
CA ASP A 389 -17.43 -3.09 7.69
C ASP A 389 -16.50 -3.25 8.90
N ILE A 390 -16.77 -4.22 9.80
CA ILE A 390 -15.84 -4.54 10.90
C ILE A 390 -14.50 -5.04 10.35
N TRP A 391 -14.51 -5.91 9.34
CA TRP A 391 -13.29 -6.33 8.64
C TRP A 391 -12.58 -5.18 7.93
N ASN A 392 -13.32 -4.25 7.31
CA ASN A 392 -12.71 -3.07 6.67
C ASN A 392 -12.00 -2.17 7.70
N MET A 393 -12.58 -2.02 8.89
CA MET A 393 -12.00 -1.23 9.99
C MET A 393 -10.83 -1.94 10.68
N LEU A 394 -10.94 -3.25 10.87
CA LEU A 394 -10.04 -4.15 11.59
C LEU A 394 -9.83 -5.46 10.80
N PRO A 395 -8.99 -5.45 9.75
CA PRO A 395 -8.83 -6.57 8.83
C PRO A 395 -8.02 -7.74 9.38
N ILE A 396 -7.57 -7.64 10.64
CA ILE A 396 -6.99 -8.73 11.42
C ILE A 396 -7.86 -8.87 12.65
N ASP A 397 -8.39 -10.08 12.89
CA ASP A 397 -9.22 -10.36 14.05
C ASP A 397 -8.51 -11.28 15.05
N ASP A 398 -7.68 -10.66 15.89
CA ASP A 398 -7.00 -11.36 16.97
C ASP A 398 -7.74 -11.22 18.31
N TYR A 399 -7.40 -12.11 19.25
CA TYR A 399 -7.82 -12.01 20.65
C TYR A 399 -7.27 -10.76 21.33
N VAL A 400 -8.12 -10.07 22.09
CA VAL A 400 -7.68 -8.89 22.84
C VAL A 400 -6.72 -9.30 23.96
N LYS A 401 -5.58 -8.62 24.09
CA LYS A 401 -4.70 -8.74 25.27
C LYS A 401 -4.82 -7.53 26.16
N THR A 402 -4.71 -7.78 27.47
CA THR A 402 -4.54 -6.74 28.49
C THR A 402 -3.22 -6.90 29.21
N GLY A 403 -2.70 -5.84 29.82
CA GLY A 403 -1.52 -5.87 30.67
C GLY A 403 -1.33 -4.57 31.43
N GLU A 404 -0.15 -4.40 32.02
CA GLU A 404 0.22 -3.25 32.83
C GLU A 404 1.55 -2.64 32.39
N VAL A 405 1.60 -1.31 32.34
CA VAL A 405 2.78 -0.53 31.96
C VAL A 405 2.95 0.67 32.86
N THR A 406 4.20 1.06 33.14
CA THR A 406 4.48 2.28 33.90
C THR A 406 4.23 3.52 33.04
N GLY A 407 4.02 4.67 33.68
CA GLY A 407 3.92 5.93 32.96
C GLY A 407 5.21 6.28 32.18
N GLU A 408 6.38 5.90 32.70
CA GLU A 408 7.65 6.01 31.98
C GLU A 408 7.65 5.19 30.67
N GLN A 409 7.27 3.91 30.74
CA GLN A 409 7.17 3.05 29.55
C GLN A 409 6.18 3.64 28.52
N LEU A 410 5.06 4.18 28.99
CA LEU A 410 4.06 4.80 28.13
C LEU A 410 4.59 6.07 27.45
N GLN A 411 5.28 6.95 28.20
CA GLN A 411 5.90 8.16 27.65
C GLN A 411 6.92 7.83 26.56
N GLU A 412 7.84 6.91 26.83
CA GLU A 412 8.86 6.48 25.87
C GLU A 412 8.26 5.88 24.60
N TRP A 413 7.21 5.07 24.76
CA TRP A 413 6.51 4.48 23.63
C TRP A 413 5.76 5.53 22.80
N LEU A 414 5.07 6.48 23.44
CA LEU A 414 4.39 7.57 22.73
C LEU A 414 5.37 8.44 21.94
N GLU A 415 6.53 8.77 22.52
CA GLU A 415 7.60 9.49 21.81
C GLU A 415 8.10 8.73 20.59
N LYS A 416 8.27 7.41 20.72
CA LYS A 416 8.66 6.55 19.61
C LYS A 416 7.59 6.51 18.52
N GLU A 417 6.32 6.32 18.87
CA GLU A 417 5.22 6.27 17.91
C GLU A 417 5.00 7.64 17.24
N ALA A 418 5.17 8.75 17.96
CA ALA A 418 5.17 10.08 17.36
C ALA A 418 6.33 10.27 16.37
N HIS A 419 7.54 9.79 16.72
CA HIS A 419 8.69 9.85 15.82
C HIS A 419 8.51 9.00 14.56
N ASN A 420 7.94 7.79 14.67
CA ASN A 420 7.62 6.92 13.53
C ASN A 420 6.77 7.61 12.46
N VAL A 421 5.94 8.59 12.85
CA VAL A 421 5.03 9.32 11.96
C VAL A 421 5.68 10.62 11.46
N PHE A 422 6.29 11.38 12.36
CA PHE A 422 6.72 12.76 12.13
C PHE A 422 8.23 12.94 12.04
N ALA A 423 8.99 11.86 11.84
CA ALA A 423 10.43 11.96 11.60
C ALA A 423 10.74 12.94 10.46
N GLN A 424 11.74 13.78 10.68
CA GLN A 424 12.25 14.71 9.67
C GLN A 424 13.02 13.96 8.57
N ASN A 425 13.76 12.91 8.94
CA ASN A 425 14.36 12.00 7.99
C ASN A 425 13.28 11.07 7.42
N PRO A 426 12.99 11.10 6.11
CA PRO A 426 11.95 10.26 5.51
C PRO A 426 12.17 8.76 5.69
N THR A 427 13.43 8.32 5.76
CA THR A 427 13.78 6.90 5.92
C THR A 427 13.46 6.34 7.30
N GLU A 428 13.31 7.21 8.31
CA GLU A 428 12.91 6.83 9.67
C GLU A 428 11.38 6.74 9.84
N ARG A 429 10.61 7.15 8.83
CA ARG A 429 9.15 7.05 8.88
C ARG A 429 8.69 5.61 8.68
N PHE A 430 7.71 5.21 9.47
CA PHE A 430 7.23 3.82 9.53
C PHE A 430 6.01 3.54 8.63
N GLY A 431 5.50 4.55 7.92
CA GLY A 431 4.36 4.44 6.99
C GLY A 431 2.97 4.54 7.65
N GLY A 432 2.83 4.20 8.93
CA GLY A 432 1.58 4.36 9.69
C GLY A 432 1.27 5.81 10.11
N TRP A 433 0.08 6.01 10.66
CA TRP A 433 -0.33 7.22 11.38
C TRP A 433 -0.14 7.08 12.88
N PHE A 434 -0.40 8.16 13.63
CA PHE A 434 -0.21 8.20 15.07
C PHE A 434 -1.07 7.12 15.77
N VAL A 435 -0.59 6.64 16.90
CA VAL A 435 -1.32 5.64 17.68
C VAL A 435 -2.67 6.19 18.15
N ARG A 436 -3.68 5.32 18.22
CA ARG A 436 -5.05 5.64 18.60
C ARG A 436 -5.33 5.12 19.98
N PHE A 437 -6.17 5.82 20.74
CA PHE A 437 -6.44 5.41 22.11
C PHE A 437 -7.79 5.89 22.64
N SER A 438 -8.22 5.27 23.74
CA SER A 438 -9.33 5.69 24.60
C SER A 438 -8.85 5.69 26.06
N GLY A 439 -9.33 6.62 26.88
CA GLY A 439 -8.95 6.76 28.30
C GLY A 439 -7.75 7.68 28.56
N MET A 440 -7.21 8.31 27.52
CA MET A 440 -6.06 9.20 27.58
C MET A 440 -6.26 10.39 26.63
N GLU A 441 -5.66 11.53 26.96
CA GLU A 441 -5.51 12.70 26.10
C GLU A 441 -4.02 12.98 25.90
N VAL A 442 -3.62 13.27 24.66
CA VAL A 442 -2.21 13.57 24.30
C VAL A 442 -2.15 14.87 23.50
N ARG A 443 -1.25 15.75 23.91
CA ARG A 443 -0.82 16.90 23.10
C ARG A 443 0.60 16.64 22.61
N LEU A 444 0.84 16.87 21.34
CA LEU A 444 2.14 16.66 20.71
C LEU A 444 2.49 17.80 19.76
N ASN A 445 3.78 17.99 19.52
CA ASN A 445 4.30 18.88 18.49
C ASN A 445 5.02 18.05 17.42
N SER A 446 4.46 18.06 16.21
CA SER A 446 4.95 17.27 15.07
C SER A 446 6.28 17.80 14.50
N SER A 447 6.68 19.00 14.88
CA SER A 447 7.92 19.64 14.41
C SER A 447 9.09 19.47 15.40
N SER A 448 8.82 19.11 16.66
CA SER A 448 9.84 18.90 17.69
C SER A 448 10.84 17.80 17.36
N GLU A 449 12.00 17.87 18.00
CA GLU A 449 13.05 16.86 17.91
C GLU A 449 12.59 15.50 18.49
N ARG A 450 13.27 14.44 18.08
CA ARG A 450 13.02 13.08 18.56
C ARG A 450 13.15 13.02 20.09
N GLY A 451 12.14 12.48 20.77
CA GLY A 451 12.12 12.36 22.23
C GLY A 451 11.59 13.60 22.95
N SER A 452 11.10 14.61 22.23
CA SER A 452 10.46 15.79 22.80
C SER A 452 9.21 16.21 22.01
N ARG A 453 8.54 15.23 21.39
CA ARG A 453 7.34 15.44 20.58
C ARG A 453 6.09 15.47 21.42
N ILE A 454 6.06 14.72 22.52
CA ILE A 454 4.92 14.63 23.42
C ILE A 454 5.02 15.76 24.45
N GLU A 455 4.10 16.71 24.37
CA GLU A 455 4.07 17.89 25.24
C GLU A 455 3.36 17.59 26.57
N SER A 456 2.27 16.82 26.52
CA SER A 456 1.52 16.43 27.71
C SER A 456 0.70 15.16 27.47
N VAL A 457 0.58 14.36 28.52
CA VAL A 457 -0.31 13.19 28.58
C VAL A 457 -1.19 13.31 29.82
N VAL A 458 -2.49 13.15 29.65
CA VAL A 458 -3.49 13.14 30.73
C VAL A 458 -4.25 11.82 30.67
N ILE A 459 -4.36 11.11 31.80
CA ILE A 459 -5.06 9.82 31.89
C ILE A 459 -6.15 9.97 32.95
N ASN A 460 -7.41 9.73 32.56
CA ASN A 460 -8.57 9.88 33.42
C ASN A 460 -8.63 11.24 34.17
N GLY A 461 -8.21 12.33 33.51
CA GLY A 461 -8.22 13.69 34.06
C GLY A 461 -6.99 14.09 34.87
N GLU A 462 -6.06 13.17 35.15
CA GLU A 462 -4.83 13.45 35.89
C GLU A 462 -3.60 13.43 34.97
N PRO A 463 -2.60 14.31 35.17
CA PRO A 463 -1.33 14.23 34.44
C PRO A 463 -0.67 12.87 34.59
N LEU A 464 0.04 12.43 33.54
CA LEU A 464 0.82 11.20 33.56
C LEU A 464 1.83 11.18 34.71
N ASP A 465 1.64 10.26 35.66
CA ASP A 465 2.65 9.90 36.65
C ASP A 465 3.55 8.79 36.09
N LEU A 466 4.85 9.08 35.95
CA LEU A 466 5.84 8.16 35.38
C LEU A 466 6.04 6.90 36.22
N ASN A 467 5.82 6.96 37.53
CA ASN A 467 6.02 5.84 38.46
C ASN A 467 4.76 4.99 38.65
N ARG A 468 3.60 5.48 38.24
CA ARG A 468 2.32 4.77 38.36
C ARG A 468 2.22 3.70 37.28
N SER A 469 1.61 2.56 37.65
CA SER A 469 1.20 1.51 36.70
C SER A 469 -0.20 1.81 36.16
N TYR A 470 -0.40 1.61 34.86
CA TYR A 470 -1.69 1.75 34.17
C TYR A 470 -2.04 0.43 33.48
N THR A 471 -3.31 0.05 33.58
CA THR A 471 -3.84 -1.11 32.86
C THR A 471 -4.14 -0.73 31.41
N ILE A 472 -3.70 -1.57 30.48
CA ILE A 472 -3.84 -1.32 29.05
C ILE A 472 -4.49 -2.49 28.32
N SER A 473 -5.17 -2.22 27.21
CA SER A 473 -5.51 -3.20 26.18
C SER A 473 -4.96 -2.75 24.84
N ALA A 474 -4.44 -3.68 24.03
CA ALA A 474 -3.93 -3.35 22.71
C ALA A 474 -3.92 -4.54 21.76
N CYS A 475 -3.52 -4.29 20.52
CA CYS A 475 -3.40 -5.30 19.49
C CYS A 475 -2.37 -6.39 19.86
N THR A 476 -2.64 -7.62 19.44
CA THR A 476 -1.64 -8.69 19.41
C THR A 476 -1.03 -8.79 18.03
N ARG A 477 0.16 -9.39 17.95
CA ARG A 477 0.75 -9.80 16.68
C ARG A 477 1.30 -11.19 16.82
N GLU A 478 0.89 -12.07 15.93
CA GLU A 478 1.34 -13.46 15.95
C GLU A 478 2.87 -13.55 15.78
N GLY A 479 3.53 -14.24 16.72
CA GLY A 479 4.99 -14.37 16.75
C GLY A 479 5.70 -13.37 17.66
N ASP A 480 5.01 -12.37 18.21
CA ASP A 480 5.59 -11.52 19.25
C ASP A 480 5.78 -12.29 20.59
N PRO A 481 6.75 -11.87 21.43
CA PRO A 481 6.86 -12.32 22.81
C PRO A 481 5.55 -12.13 23.58
N GLU A 482 5.31 -12.98 24.59
CA GLU A 482 4.08 -12.94 25.38
C GLU A 482 3.86 -11.58 26.07
N ASP A 483 4.95 -10.97 26.54
CA ASP A 483 5.02 -9.68 27.24
C ASP A 483 5.08 -8.46 26.29
N MET A 484 4.62 -8.63 25.04
CA MET A 484 4.51 -7.55 24.07
C MET A 484 3.06 -7.31 23.67
N LEU A 485 2.61 -6.06 23.81
CA LEU A 485 1.31 -5.58 23.33
C LEU A 485 1.55 -4.45 22.33
N CYS A 486 1.13 -4.63 21.08
CA CYS A 486 1.18 -3.61 20.03
C CYS A 486 2.54 -2.86 19.94
N ARG A 487 3.65 -3.63 19.84
CA ARG A 487 5.06 -3.17 19.84
C ARG A 487 5.60 -2.58 21.15
N MET A 488 4.77 -2.44 22.18
CA MET A 488 5.21 -2.07 23.52
C MET A 488 5.79 -3.30 24.23
N LYS A 489 7.04 -3.22 24.68
CA LYS A 489 7.80 -4.34 25.27
C LYS A 489 7.72 -4.33 26.79
N ASN A 490 8.02 -5.48 27.40
CA ASN A 490 8.12 -5.65 28.85
C ASN A 490 6.81 -5.27 29.58
N VAL A 491 5.68 -5.60 28.97
CA VAL A 491 4.34 -5.40 29.56
C VAL A 491 4.15 -6.44 30.66
N LYS A 492 3.70 -6.00 31.82
CA LYS A 492 3.47 -6.89 32.98
C LYS A 492 2.04 -7.41 33.01
N ASN A 493 1.82 -8.48 33.77
CA ASN A 493 0.49 -9.05 34.04
C ASN A 493 -0.34 -9.27 32.77
N VAL A 494 0.32 -9.75 31.70
CA VAL A 494 -0.32 -9.95 30.41
C VAL A 494 -1.36 -11.07 30.50
N ALA A 495 -2.55 -10.80 29.97
CA ALA A 495 -3.63 -11.77 29.88
C ALA A 495 -4.37 -11.65 28.54
N SER A 496 -4.50 -12.76 27.83
CA SER A 496 -5.39 -12.87 26.67
C SER A 496 -6.84 -13.01 27.12
N LYS A 497 -7.75 -12.31 26.45
CA LYS A 497 -9.19 -12.44 26.65
C LYS A 497 -9.74 -13.57 25.78
N SER A 498 -10.92 -14.08 26.13
CA SER A 498 -11.60 -15.16 25.40
C SER A 498 -12.38 -14.70 24.17
N TYR A 499 -12.33 -13.41 23.85
CA TYR A 499 -13.05 -12.77 22.76
C TYR A 499 -12.07 -12.02 21.86
N THR A 500 -12.44 -11.87 20.59
CA THR A 500 -11.64 -11.17 19.59
C THR A 500 -11.91 -9.66 19.60
N MET A 501 -11.15 -8.91 18.80
CA MET A 501 -11.44 -7.49 18.58
C MET A 501 -12.81 -7.31 17.89
N HIS A 502 -13.15 -8.16 16.92
CA HIS A 502 -14.46 -8.09 16.26
C HIS A 502 -15.59 -8.34 17.26
N ASP A 503 -15.46 -9.35 18.12
CA ASP A 503 -16.44 -9.62 19.18
C ASP A 503 -16.66 -8.39 20.08
N ALA A 504 -15.58 -7.72 20.49
CA ALA A 504 -15.66 -6.54 21.34
C ALA A 504 -16.37 -5.36 20.65
N VAL A 505 -16.07 -5.10 19.37
CA VAL A 505 -16.76 -4.06 18.59
C VAL A 505 -18.23 -4.42 18.38
N ILE A 506 -18.55 -5.66 18.03
CA ILE A 506 -19.93 -6.12 17.81
C ILE A 506 -20.75 -6.00 19.11
N ASP A 507 -20.19 -6.40 20.25
CA ASP A 507 -20.87 -6.25 21.54
C ASP A 507 -21.09 -4.79 21.93
N TYR A 508 -20.13 -3.92 21.62
CA TYR A 508 -20.28 -2.48 21.81
C TYR A 508 -21.41 -1.93 20.93
N LEU A 509 -21.45 -2.29 19.65
CA LEU A 509 -22.53 -1.89 18.74
C LEU A 509 -23.90 -2.39 19.22
N ARG A 510 -24.00 -3.61 19.75
CA ARG A 510 -25.26 -4.12 20.36
C ARG A 510 -25.73 -3.27 21.54
N ALA A 511 -24.80 -2.74 22.33
CA ALA A 511 -25.12 -1.95 23.52
C ALA A 511 -25.40 -0.46 23.20
N PHE A 512 -24.75 0.09 22.17
CA PHE A 512 -24.71 1.55 21.93
C PHE A 512 -25.23 1.97 20.54
N SER A 513 -25.82 1.07 19.75
CA SER A 513 -26.37 1.44 18.44
C SER A 513 -27.66 2.29 18.56
N PRO A 514 -27.82 3.37 17.76
CA PRO A 514 -26.83 3.92 16.83
C PRO A 514 -25.68 4.63 17.56
N VAL A 515 -24.43 4.33 17.15
CA VAL A 515 -23.26 5.03 17.65
C VAL A 515 -23.11 6.40 16.98
N ALA A 516 -22.41 7.33 17.64
CA ALA A 516 -22.16 8.68 17.12
C ALA A 516 -20.69 9.08 17.33
N PRO A 517 -19.74 8.37 16.69
CA PRO A 517 -18.33 8.65 16.88
C PRO A 517 -17.94 10.00 16.29
N ARG A 518 -17.01 10.68 16.96
CA ARG A 518 -16.57 12.03 16.64
C ARG A 518 -15.10 12.22 16.99
N LEU A 519 -14.51 13.28 16.45
CA LEU A 519 -13.27 13.83 16.99
C LEU A 519 -13.62 14.53 18.31
N ASP A 520 -13.01 14.11 19.41
CA ASP A 520 -13.25 14.66 20.74
C ASP A 520 -11.99 15.30 21.35
N GLY A 521 -10.90 15.37 20.60
CA GLY A 521 -9.69 16.08 20.98
C GLY A 521 -8.77 15.25 21.87
N ARG A 522 -8.94 13.93 21.89
CA ARG A 522 -8.05 13.03 22.64
C ARG A 522 -6.63 13.01 22.11
N ALA A 523 -6.40 13.36 20.85
CA ALA A 523 -5.04 13.56 20.32
C ALA A 523 -4.94 14.86 19.53
N VAL A 524 -4.08 15.77 19.96
CA VAL A 524 -3.91 17.09 19.33
C VAL A 524 -2.45 17.33 18.98
N ALA A 525 -2.18 17.54 17.69
CA ALA A 525 -0.91 18.11 17.24
C ALA A 525 -1.01 19.64 17.31
N THR A 526 -0.27 20.27 18.22
CA THR A 526 -0.40 21.71 18.54
C THR A 526 0.15 22.64 17.48
N ASP A 527 1.00 22.12 16.59
CA ASP A 527 1.56 22.80 15.43
C ASP A 527 0.79 22.53 14.12
N LEU A 528 -0.22 21.66 14.15
CA LEU A 528 -1.05 21.32 13.00
C LEU A 528 -2.49 21.82 13.17
N GLY A 529 -3.20 21.97 12.06
CA GLY A 529 -4.63 22.30 12.07
C GLY A 529 -5.50 21.14 12.58
N PRO A 530 -6.80 21.40 12.84
CA PRO A 530 -7.74 20.39 13.34
C PRO A 530 -7.94 19.23 12.35
N PHE A 531 -7.93 19.52 11.05
CA PHE A 531 -7.93 18.52 9.99
C PHE A 531 -6.50 18.25 9.52
N ASN A 532 -5.77 17.47 10.31
CA ASN A 532 -4.40 17.06 10.03
C ASN A 532 -4.33 15.91 9.01
N PHE A 533 -4.80 16.16 7.78
CA PHE A 533 -4.60 15.23 6.68
C PHE A 533 -3.10 15.01 6.39
N SER A 534 -2.79 13.89 5.71
CA SER A 534 -1.41 13.61 5.31
C SER A 534 -0.85 14.74 4.45
N THR A 535 0.35 15.20 4.80
CA THR A 535 1.10 16.21 4.06
C THR A 535 2.56 15.75 3.94
N LEU A 536 3.24 16.30 2.94
CA LEU A 536 4.67 16.07 2.76
C LEU A 536 5.41 17.41 2.79
N PRO A 537 6.02 17.78 3.93
CA PRO A 537 6.79 19.02 4.05
C PRO A 537 7.84 19.16 2.94
N GLY A 538 7.97 20.37 2.39
CA GLY A 538 8.89 20.64 1.28
C GLY A 538 8.30 20.40 -0.12
N THR A 539 7.02 20.04 -0.22
CA THR A 539 6.29 19.86 -1.49
C THR A 539 5.03 20.72 -1.53
N ASP A 540 4.42 20.87 -2.71
CA ASP A 540 3.11 21.50 -2.89
C ASP A 540 1.94 20.51 -2.74
N TYR A 541 2.20 19.28 -2.29
CA TYR A 541 1.17 18.27 -2.09
C TYR A 541 0.17 18.69 -1.01
N GLN A 542 -1.11 18.58 -1.35
CA GLN A 542 -2.22 18.73 -0.43
C GLN A 542 -3.21 17.59 -0.66
N PHE A 543 -3.60 16.94 0.42
CA PHE A 543 -4.69 15.96 0.39
C PHE A 543 -6.00 16.65 0.01
N ARG A 544 -6.70 16.12 -1.00
CA ARG A 544 -7.98 16.64 -1.50
C ARG A 544 -8.90 15.54 -1.96
#